data_AF-A0A0E4CUV4-F1
#
_entry.id   AF-A0A0E4CUV4-F1
#
_cell.length_a   1.000
_cell.length_b   1.000
_cell.length_c   1.000
_cell.angle_alpha   90.00
_cell.angle_beta   90.00
_cell.angle_gamma   90.00
#
_symmetry.space_group_name_H-M   'P 1'
#
loop_
_entity.id
_entity.type
_entity.pdbx_description
1 polymer ?
#
loop_
_entity_poly.entity_id
_entity_poly.type
_entity_poly.pdbx_seq_one_letter_code
_entity_poly.pdbx_strand_id
1 'polypeptide(L)'
;MTTLLVTGYRAHELGIFDSKHQGIPYIKKALMNRLVPLVEEGVDWIITPGQYGVDLWACEVVLELKQQYPGLKLGIITAHAAPEEKWKEEKQNEYRRIVAGADYCGAVSNAPYDGSWQFRARDDLLFRKSDAILLFYDEDAAEGSPKFFKERASKLNEEGDYGLYLMHAEEIQNIADEESQQGYE
;
A
#
# COMPACT_ATOMS: atom_id res chain seq x y z
N MET A 1 -2.69 -16.20 -12.54
CA MET A 1 -2.44 -14.76 -12.41
C MET A 1 -2.98 -14.37 -11.06
N THR A 2 -2.09 -14.06 -10.13
CA THR A 2 -2.44 -13.79 -8.72
C THR A 2 -2.26 -12.30 -8.46
N THR A 3 -3.26 -11.67 -7.84
CA THR A 3 -3.29 -10.23 -7.57
C THR A 3 -3.31 -9.98 -6.06
N LEU A 4 -2.31 -9.24 -5.57
CA LEU A 4 -2.19 -8.84 -4.18
C LEU A 4 -2.62 -7.37 -4.02
N LEU A 5 -3.61 -7.12 -3.16
CA LEU A 5 -3.92 -5.78 -2.68
C LEU A 5 -2.92 -5.37 -1.61
N VAL A 6 -2.24 -4.24 -1.77
CA VAL A 6 -1.36 -3.70 -0.73
C VAL A 6 -1.90 -2.36 -0.26
N THR A 7 -2.15 -2.23 1.05
CA THR A 7 -2.62 -0.99 1.66
C THR A 7 -2.29 -0.96 3.15
N GLY A 8 -2.61 0.15 3.81
CA GLY A 8 -2.34 0.35 5.22
C GLY A 8 -2.58 1.79 5.64
N TYR A 9 -1.93 2.20 6.73
CA TYR A 9 -2.11 3.53 7.29
C TYR A 9 -1.75 4.64 6.31
N ARG A 10 -2.51 5.74 6.37
CA ARG A 10 -2.14 7.01 5.77
C ARG A 10 -0.96 7.60 6.55
N ALA A 11 -0.14 8.40 5.89
CA ALA A 11 1.08 8.92 6.51
C ALA A 11 0.81 9.68 7.83
N HIS A 12 -0.25 10.49 7.90
CA HIS A 12 -0.59 11.24 9.11
C HIS A 12 -1.08 10.36 10.27
N GLU A 13 -1.62 9.17 9.99
CA GLU A 13 -2.02 8.20 11.01
C GLU A 13 -0.78 7.56 11.68
N LEU A 14 0.36 7.57 10.98
CA LEU A 14 1.66 7.15 11.49
C LEU A 14 2.50 8.33 12.04
N GLY A 15 1.92 9.53 12.13
CA GLY A 15 2.68 10.74 12.52
C GLY A 15 3.71 11.21 11.48
N ILE A 16 3.62 10.75 10.23
CA ILE A 16 4.53 11.08 9.13
C ILE A 16 3.92 12.22 8.30
N PHE A 17 4.53 13.40 8.38
CA PHE A 17 4.00 14.61 7.72
C PHE A 17 4.80 15.05 6.49
N ASP A 18 6.04 14.59 6.34
CA ASP A 18 6.94 14.92 5.24
C ASP A 18 7.65 13.69 4.66
N SER A 19 8.20 13.85 3.46
CA SER A 19 8.89 12.82 2.66
C SER A 19 10.26 12.40 3.22
N LYS A 20 10.84 13.18 4.15
CA LYS A 20 12.18 12.95 4.71
C LYS A 20 12.14 12.27 6.08
N HIS A 21 10.96 11.88 6.52
CA HIS A 21 10.78 11.20 7.79
C HIS A 21 11.61 9.90 7.83
N GLN A 22 12.42 9.75 8.88
CA GLN A 22 13.39 8.65 9.01
C GLN A 22 12.73 7.27 9.09
N GLY A 23 11.44 7.21 9.44
CA GLY A 23 10.66 5.96 9.44
C GLY A 23 10.33 5.41 8.04
N ILE A 24 10.32 6.24 7.00
CA ILE A 24 9.89 5.81 5.65
C ILE A 24 10.80 4.71 5.07
N PRO A 25 12.15 4.84 5.10
CA PRO A 25 13.04 3.76 4.67
C PRO A 25 12.76 2.41 5.34
N TYR A 26 12.52 2.39 6.65
CA TYR A 26 12.23 1.16 7.39
C TYR A 26 10.89 0.55 6.98
N ILE A 27 9.85 1.37 6.77
CA ILE A 27 8.55 0.91 6.24
C ILE A 27 8.73 0.30 4.84
N LYS A 28 9.47 0.96 3.95
CA LYS A 28 9.75 0.42 2.61
C LYS A 28 10.52 -0.89 2.66
N LYS A 29 11.48 -1.03 3.58
CA LYS A 29 12.23 -2.28 3.78
C LYS A 29 11.34 -3.40 4.34
N ALA A 30 10.44 -3.10 5.28
CA ALA A 30 9.45 -4.05 5.75
C ALA A 30 8.53 -4.50 4.61
N LEU A 31 7.99 -3.57 3.82
CA LEU A 31 7.19 -3.87 2.62
C LEU A 31 7.97 -4.74 1.63
N MET A 32 9.24 -4.43 1.37
CA MET A 32 10.12 -5.22 0.50
C MET A 32 10.25 -6.67 1.01
N ASN A 33 10.56 -6.84 2.30
CA ASN A 33 10.71 -8.15 2.94
C ASN A 33 9.43 -8.99 2.85
N ARG A 34 8.25 -8.36 2.89
CA ARG A 34 6.95 -9.03 2.75
C ARG A 34 6.60 -9.33 1.29
N LEU A 35 6.93 -8.42 0.37
CA LEU A 35 6.55 -8.54 -1.04
C LEU A 35 7.43 -9.52 -1.81
N VAL A 36 8.74 -9.60 -1.53
CA VAL A 36 9.65 -10.49 -2.28
C VAL A 36 9.18 -11.96 -2.25
N PRO A 37 8.90 -12.59 -1.09
CA PRO A 37 8.46 -13.97 -1.06
C PRO A 37 7.12 -14.17 -1.80
N LEU A 38 6.19 -13.22 -1.67
CA LEU A 38 4.89 -13.30 -2.34
C LEU A 38 5.02 -13.24 -3.87
N VAL A 39 5.93 -12.42 -4.38
CA VAL A 39 6.25 -12.33 -5.81
C VAL A 39 6.91 -13.62 -6.28
N GLU A 40 7.86 -14.18 -5.51
CA GLU A 40 8.49 -15.48 -5.81
C GLU A 40 7.50 -16.65 -5.80
N GLU A 41 6.46 -16.58 -4.96
CA GLU A 41 5.34 -17.53 -4.90
C GLU A 41 4.30 -17.34 -6.03
N GLY A 42 4.47 -16.34 -6.89
CA GLY A 42 3.67 -16.17 -8.11
C GLY A 42 2.65 -15.03 -8.08
N VAL A 43 2.80 -14.04 -7.19
CA VAL A 43 2.08 -12.76 -7.33
C VAL A 43 2.57 -12.01 -8.57
N ASP A 44 1.66 -11.78 -9.51
CA ASP A 44 1.94 -11.11 -10.78
C ASP A 44 1.53 -9.63 -10.77
N TRP A 45 0.54 -9.28 -9.95
CA TRP A 45 -0.01 -7.93 -9.85
C TRP A 45 -0.05 -7.46 -8.40
N ILE A 46 0.45 -6.25 -8.18
CA ILE A 46 0.19 -5.47 -6.98
C ILE A 46 -0.83 -4.39 -7.32
N ILE A 47 -1.92 -4.32 -6.58
CA ILE A 47 -2.91 -3.23 -6.69
C ILE A 47 -3.02 -2.45 -5.38
N THR A 48 -3.30 -1.15 -5.47
CA THR A 48 -3.40 -0.28 -4.28
C THR A 48 -4.34 0.92 -4.49
N PRO A 49 -4.94 1.49 -3.42
CA PRO A 49 -5.78 2.69 -3.52
C PRO A 49 -5.05 3.99 -3.90
N GLY A 50 -3.73 4.05 -3.76
CA GLY A 50 -2.89 5.19 -4.15
C GLY A 50 -2.90 6.40 -3.20
N GLN A 51 -3.21 6.21 -1.91
CA GLN A 51 -3.20 7.29 -0.93
C GLN A 51 -1.82 7.59 -0.35
N TYR A 52 -1.56 8.84 0.05
CA TYR A 52 -0.29 9.18 0.69
C TYR A 52 -0.11 8.45 2.04
N GLY A 53 0.95 7.65 2.12
CA GLY A 53 1.20 6.69 3.18
C GLY A 53 1.63 5.36 2.59
N VAL A 54 1.20 4.26 3.20
CA VAL A 54 1.59 2.89 2.85
C VAL A 54 1.32 2.57 1.37
N ASP A 55 0.20 3.01 0.80
CA ASP A 55 -0.12 2.76 -0.61
C ASP A 55 0.98 3.27 -1.56
N LEU A 56 1.45 4.50 -1.37
CA LEU A 56 2.50 5.06 -2.23
C LEU A 56 3.89 4.49 -1.93
N TRP A 57 4.21 4.23 -0.67
CA TRP A 57 5.48 3.57 -0.32
C TRP A 57 5.55 2.15 -0.89
N ALA A 58 4.44 1.41 -0.90
CA ALA A 58 4.33 0.13 -1.57
C ALA A 58 4.52 0.28 -3.08
N CYS A 59 3.95 1.30 -3.73
CA CYS A 59 4.20 1.57 -5.14
C CYS A 59 5.70 1.74 -5.43
N GLU A 60 6.41 2.54 -4.64
CA GLU A 60 7.85 2.74 -4.83
C GLU A 60 8.64 1.43 -4.70
N VAL A 61 8.33 0.63 -3.68
CA VAL A 61 8.94 -0.70 -3.48
C VAL A 61 8.66 -1.61 -4.68
N VAL A 62 7.43 -1.60 -5.21
CA VAL A 62 7.08 -2.40 -6.39
C VAL A 62 7.82 -1.92 -7.64
N LEU A 63 7.97 -0.61 -7.84
CA LEU A 63 8.74 -0.08 -8.97
C LEU A 63 10.22 -0.49 -8.90
N GLU A 64 10.79 -0.58 -7.69
CA GLU A 64 12.13 -1.14 -7.47
C GLU A 64 12.17 -2.64 -7.78
N LEU A 65 11.19 -3.41 -7.26
CA LEU A 65 11.08 -4.86 -7.51
C LEU A 65 10.94 -5.22 -8.98
N LYS A 66 10.25 -4.40 -9.78
CA LYS A 66 10.10 -4.62 -11.23
C LYS A 66 11.43 -4.67 -11.98
N GLN A 67 12.51 -4.11 -11.43
CA GLN A 67 13.85 -4.23 -12.02
C GLN A 67 14.39 -5.67 -11.94
N GLN A 68 14.02 -6.39 -10.87
CA GLN A 68 14.41 -7.78 -10.64
C GLN A 68 13.35 -8.77 -11.15
N TYR A 69 12.08 -8.36 -11.15
CA TYR A 69 10.92 -9.15 -11.57
C TYR A 69 10.16 -8.42 -12.70
N PRO A 70 10.64 -8.44 -13.96
CA PRO A 70 10.02 -7.67 -15.05
C PRO A 70 8.58 -8.07 -15.40
N GLY A 71 8.13 -9.25 -14.95
CA GLY A 71 6.76 -9.72 -15.11
C GLY A 71 5.76 -9.09 -14.11
N LEU A 72 6.26 -8.55 -12.99
CA LEU A 72 5.44 -7.94 -11.94
C LEU A 72 4.81 -6.63 -12.44
N LYS A 73 3.53 -6.43 -12.10
CA LYS A 73 2.75 -5.26 -12.51
C LYS A 73 2.20 -4.49 -11.33
N LEU A 74 2.06 -3.19 -11.52
CA LEU A 74 1.53 -2.24 -10.55
C LEU A 74 0.25 -1.59 -11.07
N GLY A 75 -0.82 -1.69 -10.30
CA GLY A 75 -2.10 -1.03 -10.54
C GLY A 75 -2.48 -0.06 -9.42
N ILE A 76 -2.84 1.17 -9.78
CA ILE A 76 -3.34 2.17 -8.84
C ILE A 76 -4.81 2.43 -9.17
N ILE A 77 -5.70 2.16 -8.20
CA ILE A 77 -7.15 2.34 -8.38
C ILE A 77 -7.64 3.39 -7.38
N THR A 78 -7.89 4.61 -7.86
CA THR A 78 -8.32 5.72 -7.01
C THR A 78 -9.84 5.79 -6.90
N ALA A 79 -10.34 6.45 -5.85
CA ALA A 79 -11.79 6.61 -5.65
C ALA A 79 -12.39 7.65 -6.61
N HIS A 80 -11.63 8.70 -6.89
CA HIS A 80 -11.99 9.81 -7.75
C HIS A 80 -10.77 10.29 -8.54
N ALA A 81 -11.00 11.15 -9.53
CA ALA A 81 -9.93 11.77 -10.31
C ALA A 81 -9.04 12.68 -9.43
N ALA A 82 -7.77 12.79 -9.81
CA ALA A 82 -6.76 13.72 -9.25
C ALA A 82 -6.72 13.76 -7.70
N PRO A 83 -6.47 12.62 -7.01
CA PRO A 83 -6.44 12.59 -5.54
C PRO A 83 -5.35 13.49 -4.94
N GLU A 84 -4.31 13.81 -5.70
CA GLU A 84 -3.15 14.58 -5.27
C GLU A 84 -3.32 16.10 -5.38
N GLU A 85 -4.38 16.60 -6.04
CA GLU A 85 -4.53 18.03 -6.39
C GLU A 85 -4.38 18.98 -5.19
N LYS A 86 -4.79 18.53 -4.00
CA LYS A 86 -4.72 19.32 -2.75
C LYS A 86 -3.44 19.10 -1.94
N TRP A 87 -2.53 18.24 -2.40
CA TRP A 87 -1.25 18.00 -1.73
C TRP A 87 -0.24 19.09 -2.06
N LYS A 88 0.84 19.18 -1.27
CA LYS A 88 1.98 20.06 -1.57
C LYS A 88 2.62 19.63 -2.89
N GLU A 89 3.17 20.59 -3.64
CA GLU A 89 3.77 20.37 -4.97
C GLU A 89 4.78 19.22 -5.02
N GLU A 90 5.66 19.14 -4.02
CA GLU A 90 6.62 18.03 -3.87
C GLU A 90 5.91 16.66 -3.89
N LYS A 91 4.82 16.52 -3.12
CA LYS A 91 4.03 15.28 -3.06
C LYS A 91 3.24 15.02 -4.33
N GLN A 92 2.80 16.06 -5.04
CA GLN A 92 2.16 15.90 -6.35
C GLN A 92 3.16 15.35 -7.38
N ASN A 93 4.38 15.86 -7.38
CA ASN A 93 5.44 15.41 -8.28
C ASN A 93 5.83 13.95 -7.97
N GLU A 94 5.94 13.60 -6.69
CA GLU A 94 6.14 12.22 -6.23
C GLU A 94 5.06 11.28 -6.76
N TYR A 95 3.79 11.64 -6.56
CA TYR A 95 2.64 10.86 -7.02
C TYR A 95 2.64 10.67 -8.53
N ARG A 96 2.88 11.74 -9.31
CA ARG A 96 2.92 11.69 -10.77
C ARG A 96 4.07 10.81 -11.28
N ARG A 97 5.23 10.85 -10.62
CA ARG A 97 6.37 9.95 -10.91
C ARG A 97 5.96 8.49 -10.71
N ILE A 98 5.30 8.19 -9.60
CA ILE A 98 4.82 6.83 -9.29
C ILE A 98 3.79 6.37 -10.34
N VAL A 99 2.79 7.21 -10.64
CA VAL A 99 1.75 6.90 -11.64
C VAL A 99 2.36 6.66 -13.03
N ALA A 100 3.38 7.41 -13.42
CA ALA A 100 4.07 7.20 -14.70
C ALA A 100 4.81 5.86 -14.79
N GLY A 101 5.17 5.25 -13.66
CA GLY A 101 5.78 3.91 -13.60
C GLY A 101 4.78 2.76 -13.46
N ALA A 102 3.51 3.05 -13.16
CA ALA A 102 2.47 2.04 -12.99
C ALA A 102 1.98 1.48 -14.34
N ASP A 103 1.65 0.19 -14.38
CA ASP A 103 1.10 -0.47 -15.56
C ASP A 103 -0.38 -0.14 -15.76
N TYR A 104 -1.06 0.25 -14.67
CA TYR A 104 -2.43 0.74 -14.69
C TYR A 104 -2.62 1.82 -13.63
N CYS A 105 -3.29 2.91 -14.02
CA CYS A 105 -3.81 3.90 -13.09
C CYS A 105 -5.20 4.34 -13.56
N GLY A 106 -6.21 4.21 -12.71
CA GLY A 106 -7.59 4.57 -13.05
C GLY A 106 -8.43 4.91 -11.84
N ALA A 107 -9.42 5.77 -12.03
CA ALA A 107 -10.38 6.14 -10.98
C ALA A 107 -11.68 5.36 -11.13
N VAL A 108 -12.30 4.96 -10.03
CA VAL A 108 -13.67 4.40 -10.04
C VAL A 108 -14.70 5.44 -10.45
N SER A 109 -14.46 6.71 -10.11
CA SER A 109 -15.24 7.85 -10.58
C SER A 109 -14.34 8.87 -11.28
N ASN A 110 -14.71 9.24 -12.51
CA ASN A 110 -14.03 10.34 -13.22
C ASN A 110 -14.44 11.72 -12.71
N ALA A 111 -15.43 11.80 -11.80
CA ALA A 111 -15.81 13.05 -11.15
C ALA A 111 -14.86 13.37 -9.97
N PRO A 112 -14.79 14.64 -9.53
CA PRO A 112 -14.17 15.01 -8.26
C PRO A 112 -14.81 14.29 -7.06
N TYR A 113 -14.23 14.46 -5.88
CA TYR A 113 -14.82 13.95 -4.65
C TYR A 113 -16.25 14.49 -4.44
N ASP A 114 -17.19 13.57 -4.33
CA ASP A 114 -18.64 13.81 -4.18
C ASP A 114 -19.22 13.07 -2.96
N GLY A 115 -18.51 12.09 -2.41
CA GLY A 115 -18.91 11.48 -1.15
C GLY A 115 -18.22 10.17 -0.82
N SER A 116 -18.52 9.64 0.37
CA SER A 116 -17.94 8.38 0.88
C SER A 116 -18.26 7.16 0.02
N TRP A 117 -19.28 7.23 -0.84
CA TRP A 117 -19.65 6.18 -1.77
C TRP A 117 -18.51 5.87 -2.77
N GLN A 118 -17.70 6.87 -3.16
CA GLN A 118 -16.58 6.66 -4.08
C GLN A 118 -15.49 5.78 -3.44
N PHE A 119 -15.21 6.00 -2.16
CA PHE A 119 -14.27 5.17 -1.41
C PHE A 119 -14.78 3.74 -1.26
N ARG A 120 -16.07 3.57 -0.90
CA ARG A 120 -16.69 2.23 -0.81
C ARG A 120 -16.63 1.49 -2.15
N ALA A 121 -16.99 2.16 -3.26
CA ALA A 121 -16.96 1.57 -4.58
C ALA A 121 -15.55 1.19 -5.04
N ARG A 122 -14.54 1.99 -4.71
CA ARG A 122 -13.12 1.66 -4.90
C ARG A 122 -12.72 0.45 -4.10
N ASP A 123 -13.01 0.43 -2.81
CA ASP A 123 -12.62 -0.68 -1.93
C ASP A 123 -13.32 -1.97 -2.38
N ASP A 124 -14.59 -1.90 -2.78
CA ASP A 124 -15.31 -3.01 -3.41
C ASP A 124 -14.67 -3.50 -4.70
N LEU A 125 -14.14 -2.61 -5.53
CA LEU A 125 -13.44 -3.01 -6.74
C LEU A 125 -12.09 -3.67 -6.41
N LEU A 126 -11.32 -3.10 -5.48
CA LEU A 126 -10.03 -3.63 -5.05
C LEU A 126 -10.19 -5.07 -4.53
N PHE A 127 -11.07 -5.30 -3.57
CA PHE A 127 -11.33 -6.65 -3.03
C PHE A 127 -11.86 -7.64 -4.07
N ARG A 128 -12.63 -7.19 -5.08
CA ARG A 128 -13.08 -8.06 -6.18
C ARG A 128 -11.99 -8.38 -7.20
N LYS A 129 -10.89 -7.63 -7.19
CA LYS A 129 -9.79 -7.73 -8.15
C LYS A 129 -8.52 -8.30 -7.54
N SER A 130 -8.49 -8.54 -6.24
CA SER A 130 -7.40 -9.20 -5.54
C SER A 130 -7.80 -10.60 -5.07
N ASP A 131 -6.80 -11.45 -4.96
CA ASP A 131 -6.89 -12.80 -4.40
C ASP A 131 -6.40 -12.81 -2.93
N ALA A 132 -5.58 -11.83 -2.56
CA ALA A 132 -5.06 -11.64 -1.22
C ALA A 132 -4.84 -10.17 -0.89
N ILE A 133 -4.61 -9.86 0.39
CA ILE A 133 -4.18 -8.55 0.88
C ILE A 133 -2.91 -8.65 1.72
N LEU A 134 -1.97 -7.73 1.50
CA LEU A 134 -0.94 -7.35 2.46
C LEU A 134 -1.34 -6.02 3.09
N LEU A 135 -1.64 -6.06 4.39
CA LEU A 135 -2.18 -4.94 5.13
C LEU A 135 -1.20 -4.52 6.23
N PHE A 136 -0.69 -3.28 6.16
CA PHE A 136 -0.06 -2.67 7.33
C PHE A 136 -1.16 -2.26 8.31
N TYR A 137 -1.29 -3.01 9.39
CA TYR A 137 -2.26 -2.76 10.44
C TYR A 137 -1.76 -3.29 11.77
N ASP A 138 -1.98 -2.49 12.81
CA ASP A 138 -1.65 -2.85 14.18
C ASP A 138 -2.96 -3.03 14.97
N GLU A 139 -3.12 -4.21 15.59
CA GLU A 139 -4.34 -4.55 16.31
C GLU A 139 -4.50 -3.72 17.60
N ASP A 140 -3.39 -3.32 18.22
CA ASP A 140 -3.38 -2.53 19.45
C ASP A 140 -3.78 -1.08 19.21
N ALA A 141 -3.52 -0.56 18.00
CA ALA A 141 -3.95 0.77 17.61
C ALA A 141 -5.47 0.84 17.36
N ALA A 142 -6.11 -0.28 16.96
CA ALA A 142 -7.56 -0.54 16.76
C ALA A 142 -8.43 0.54 16.07
N GLU A 143 -7.82 1.61 15.58
CA GLU A 143 -8.41 2.82 15.03
C GLU A 143 -7.68 3.23 13.75
N GLY A 144 -8.36 3.98 12.89
CA GLY A 144 -7.82 4.50 11.64
C GLY A 144 -8.42 3.86 10.38
N SER A 145 -7.99 4.39 9.24
CA SER A 145 -8.48 4.05 7.91
C SER A 145 -8.32 2.58 7.50
N PRO A 146 -7.27 1.83 7.93
CA PRO A 146 -7.10 0.44 7.48
C PRO A 146 -8.02 -0.55 8.21
N LYS A 147 -8.68 -0.14 9.29
CA LYS A 147 -9.61 -0.99 10.05
C LYS A 147 -10.70 -1.61 9.16
N PHE A 148 -11.29 -0.82 8.26
CA PHE A 148 -12.32 -1.32 7.35
C PHE A 148 -11.77 -2.36 6.36
N PHE A 149 -10.51 -2.21 5.93
CA PHE A 149 -9.84 -3.22 5.13
C PHE A 149 -9.59 -4.50 5.94
N LYS A 150 -9.14 -4.37 7.20
CA LYS A 150 -8.94 -5.51 8.09
C LYS A 150 -10.23 -6.29 8.33
N GLU A 151 -11.30 -5.62 8.74
CA GLU A 151 -12.61 -6.27 9.00
C GLU A 151 -13.10 -7.04 7.77
N ARG A 152 -13.03 -6.44 6.59
CA ARG A 152 -13.45 -7.06 5.35
C ARG A 152 -12.55 -8.22 4.93
N ALA A 153 -11.23 -8.05 5.03
CA ALA A 153 -10.28 -9.09 4.69
C ALA A 153 -10.38 -10.30 5.61
N SER A 154 -10.55 -10.09 6.93
CA SER A 154 -10.79 -11.17 7.89
C SER A 154 -12.04 -11.96 7.51
N LYS A 155 -13.15 -11.28 7.20
CA LYS A 155 -14.38 -11.96 6.78
C LYS A 155 -14.19 -12.80 5.51
N LEU A 156 -13.52 -12.26 4.49
CA LEU A 156 -13.25 -13.01 3.25
C LEU A 156 -12.30 -14.19 3.47
N ASN A 157 -11.35 -14.06 4.42
CA ASN A 157 -10.43 -15.13 4.79
C ASN A 157 -11.10 -16.23 5.62
N GLU A 158 -12.09 -15.89 6.46
CA GLU A 158 -12.89 -16.87 7.21
C GLU A 158 -13.90 -17.60 6.32
N GLU A 159 -14.49 -16.90 5.34
CA GLU A 159 -15.55 -17.43 4.47
C GLU A 159 -15.02 -18.13 3.20
N GLY A 160 -13.72 -18.04 2.90
CA GLY A 160 -13.14 -18.60 1.68
C GLY A 160 -11.61 -18.49 1.64
N ASP A 161 -11.05 -18.60 0.43
CA ASP A 161 -9.60 -18.72 0.22
C ASP A 161 -8.87 -17.37 0.06
N TYR A 162 -9.46 -16.27 0.55
CA TYR A 162 -8.85 -14.94 0.39
C TYR A 162 -7.62 -14.81 1.29
N GLY A 163 -6.44 -14.60 0.72
CA GLY A 163 -5.20 -14.50 1.48
C GLY A 163 -5.15 -13.24 2.35
N LEU A 164 -4.74 -13.39 3.61
CA LEU A 164 -4.61 -12.28 4.55
C LEU A 164 -3.20 -12.28 5.14
N TYR A 165 -2.40 -11.30 4.73
CA TYR A 165 -1.06 -11.04 5.25
C TYR A 165 -1.07 -9.72 6.01
N LEU A 166 -0.64 -9.75 7.27
CA LEU A 166 -0.47 -8.56 8.08
C LEU A 166 1.00 -8.16 8.11
N MET A 167 1.24 -6.85 8.18
CA MET A 167 2.53 -6.26 8.54
C MET A 167 2.29 -5.38 9.77
N HIS A 168 3.11 -5.53 10.80
CA HIS A 168 2.93 -4.85 12.10
C HIS A 168 4.01 -3.79 12.36
N ALA A 169 3.76 -2.88 13.31
CA ALA A 169 4.72 -1.84 13.65
C ALA A 169 6.02 -2.42 14.24
N GLU A 170 5.92 -3.54 14.95
CA GLU A 170 7.07 -4.27 15.52
C GLU A 170 8.08 -4.68 14.44
N GLU A 171 7.63 -5.11 13.25
CA GLU A 171 8.53 -5.48 12.15
C GLU A 171 9.38 -4.29 11.69
N ILE A 172 8.79 -3.09 11.68
CA ILE A 172 9.48 -1.85 11.30
C ILE A 172 10.47 -1.44 12.39
N GLN A 173 10.10 -1.59 13.66
CA GLN A 173 10.98 -1.28 14.79
C GLN A 173 12.20 -2.22 14.81
N ASN A 174 11.99 -3.53 14.62
CA ASN A 174 13.07 -4.51 14.57
C ASN A 174 14.09 -4.18 13.48
N ILE A 175 13.61 -3.80 12.28
CA ILE A 175 14.49 -3.37 11.18
C ILE A 175 15.30 -2.12 11.56
N ALA A 176 14.68 -1.14 12.23
CA ALA A 176 15.35 0.08 12.66
C ALA A 176 16.41 -0.20 13.74
N ASP A 177 16.12 -1.10 14.66
CA ASP A 177 17.03 -1.49 15.74
C ASP A 177 18.25 -2.26 15.20
N GLU A 178 18.03 -3.19 14.27
CA GLU A 178 19.10 -3.95 13.61
C GLU A 178 20.08 -3.03 12.85
N GLU A 179 19.57 -2.06 12.09
CA GLU A 179 20.44 -1.12 11.35
C GLU A 179 21.16 -0.14 12.28
N SER A 180 20.50 0.28 13.36
CA SER A 180 21.13 1.12 14.38
C SER A 180 22.30 0.39 15.02
N GLN A 181 22.17 -0.91 15.32
CA GLN A 181 23.26 -1.72 15.89
C GLN A 181 24.41 -1.93 14.91
N GLN A 182 24.12 -2.19 13.63
CA GLN A 182 25.15 -2.35 12.58
C GLN A 182 25.93 -1.05 12.32
N GLY A 183 25.34 0.12 12.54
CA GLY A 183 26.03 1.40 12.43
C GLY A 183 27.05 1.69 13.54
N TYR A 184 27.05 0.90 14.61
CA TYR A 184 28.01 1.00 15.72
C TYR A 184 29.15 -0.03 15.66
N GLU A 185 29.07 -1.02 14.76
CA GLU A 185 30.13 -2.01 14.49
C GLU A 185 31.05 -1.59 13.33
#